data_AF-E1X1D4-F1
#
_entry.id   AF-E1X1D4-F1
#
_cell.length_a   1.000
_cell.length_b   1.000
_cell.length_c   1.000
_cell.angle_alpha   90.00
_cell.angle_beta   90.00
_cell.angle_gamma   90.00
#
_symmetry.space_group_name_H-M   'P 1'
#
loop_
_entity.id
_entity.type
_entity.pdbx_description
1 polymer ?
#
loop_
_entity_poly.entity_id
_entity_poly.type
_entity_poly.pdbx_seq_one_letter_code
_entity_poly.pdbx_strand_id
1 'polypeptide(L)'
;MLMAFEVKASWQEFEQAEIDVSPWLYEEDTDFGPWQEYITMGTARSQSIKVEEKSLTYKNTIVAVTQRITNISTTPYCLIASLKHSTNTINTYLRGGKTIVSPGETILIGGYRVKTLGRNWKVNWSFQATKRLERCR
;
A
#
# COMPACT_ATOMS: atom_id res chain seq x y z
N MET A 1 28.56 6.54 -2.14
CA MET A 1 27.69 7.70 -1.91
C MET A 1 26.34 7.61 -2.67
N LEU A 2 25.95 6.44 -3.21
CA LEU A 2 24.65 6.21 -3.89
C LEU A 2 23.56 5.71 -2.94
N MET A 3 23.93 4.98 -1.88
CA MET A 3 23.00 4.38 -0.90
C MET A 3 22.11 5.43 -0.20
N ALA A 4 22.66 6.61 0.10
CA ALA A 4 21.90 7.65 0.80
C ALA A 4 20.77 8.28 -0.05
N PHE A 5 20.87 8.22 -1.38
CA PHE A 5 19.81 8.74 -2.28
C PHE A 5 18.72 7.70 -2.53
N GLU A 6 19.07 6.43 -2.70
CA GLU A 6 18.09 5.34 -2.86
C GLU A 6 17.29 5.08 -1.58
N VAL A 7 17.93 5.16 -0.41
CA VAL A 7 17.26 5.08 0.89
C VAL A 7 16.31 6.27 1.09
N LYS A 8 16.70 7.48 0.66
CA LYS A 8 15.84 8.68 0.71
C LYS A 8 14.61 8.57 -0.18
N ALA A 9 14.74 8.04 -1.40
CA ALA A 9 13.59 7.85 -2.28
C ALA A 9 12.67 6.72 -1.78
N SER A 10 13.24 5.67 -1.19
CA SER A 10 12.48 4.49 -0.79
C SER A 10 11.59 4.68 0.44
N TRP A 11 11.99 5.53 1.40
CA TRP A 11 11.19 5.82 2.59
C TRP A 11 10.10 6.89 2.35
N GLN A 12 10.31 7.81 1.38
CA GLN A 12 9.35 8.87 1.04
C GLN A 12 7.96 8.33 0.70
N GLU A 13 7.88 7.16 0.07
CA GLU A 13 6.63 6.51 -0.29
C GLU A 13 5.86 5.98 0.93
N PHE A 14 6.56 5.65 2.02
CA PHE A 14 5.95 5.29 3.31
C PHE A 14 5.49 6.54 4.05
N GLU A 15 6.28 7.61 4.02
CA GLU A 15 5.92 8.90 4.60
C GLU A 15 4.66 9.51 3.93
N GLN A 16 4.60 9.48 2.58
CA GLN A 16 3.43 9.91 1.81
C GLN A 16 2.19 9.06 2.11
N ALA A 17 2.38 7.81 2.51
CA ALA A 17 1.33 6.91 2.96
C ALA A 17 1.02 7.03 4.46
N GLU A 18 1.59 8.04 5.14
CA GLU A 18 1.48 8.30 6.58
C GLU A 18 1.99 7.15 7.48
N ILE A 19 2.83 6.26 6.95
CA ILE A 19 3.39 5.13 7.68
C ILE A 19 4.69 5.56 8.35
N ASP A 20 4.66 5.60 9.69
CA ASP A 20 5.86 5.83 10.49
C ASP A 20 6.81 4.61 10.45
N VAL A 21 7.87 4.73 9.64
CA VAL A 21 8.96 3.75 9.53
C VAL A 21 10.22 4.16 10.27
N SER A 22 10.18 5.28 11.01
CA SER A 22 11.34 5.79 11.76
C SER A 22 12.01 4.78 12.69
N PRO A 23 11.31 3.80 13.32
CA PRO A 23 11.97 2.82 14.17
C PRO A 23 12.91 1.85 13.44
N TRP A 24 12.80 1.75 12.11
CA TRP A 24 13.57 0.79 11.30
C TRP A 24 14.47 1.47 10.26
N LEU A 25 14.30 2.77 10.02
CA LEU A 25 14.92 3.50 8.91
C LEU A 25 16.47 3.47 8.93
N TYR A 26 17.08 3.38 10.10
CA TYR A 26 18.53 3.44 10.29
C TYR A 26 19.15 2.14 10.80
N GLU A 27 18.36 1.05 10.83
CA GLU A 27 18.86 -0.25 11.24
C GLU A 27 19.57 -0.94 10.06
N GLU A 28 20.68 -1.63 10.33
CA GLU A 28 21.51 -2.28 9.29
C GLU A 28 20.80 -3.46 8.59
N ASP A 29 19.81 -4.07 9.26
CA ASP A 29 19.02 -5.21 8.76
C ASP A 29 17.71 -4.80 8.08
N THR A 30 17.63 -3.55 7.61
CA THR A 30 16.42 -3.01 6.98
C THR A 30 16.55 -2.97 5.47
N ASP A 31 15.58 -3.56 4.77
CA ASP A 31 15.50 -3.59 3.31
C ASP A 31 14.14 -3.08 2.80
N PHE A 32 14.19 -2.24 1.78
CA PHE A 32 13.00 -1.71 1.10
C PHE A 32 12.79 -2.49 -0.19
N GLY A 33 11.75 -3.34 -0.21
CA GLY A 33 11.38 -4.08 -1.41
C GLY A 33 10.97 -3.15 -2.56
N PRO A 34 11.05 -3.58 -3.82
CA PRO A 34 10.49 -2.84 -4.94
C PRO A 34 8.95 -2.87 -4.89
N TRP A 35 8.29 -2.02 -5.70
CA TRP A 35 6.86 -2.16 -5.95
C TRP A 35 6.58 -3.48 -6.67
N GLN A 36 5.68 -4.28 -6.12
CA GLN A 36 5.26 -5.57 -6.67
C GLN A 36 3.75 -5.60 -6.83
N GLU A 37 3.26 -6.33 -7.84
CA GLU A 37 1.82 -6.52 -8.02
C GLU A 37 1.26 -7.38 -6.88
N TYR A 38 0.32 -6.82 -6.12
CA TYR A 38 -0.40 -7.53 -5.07
C TYR A 38 -1.65 -8.22 -5.62
N ILE A 39 -2.48 -7.47 -6.34
CA ILE A 39 -3.69 -7.99 -6.98
C ILE A 39 -4.05 -7.13 -8.19
N THR A 40 -4.53 -7.78 -9.25
CA THR A 40 -5.21 -7.09 -10.35
C THR A 40 -6.70 -7.42 -10.31
N MET A 41 -7.53 -6.38 -10.22
CA MET A 41 -8.98 -6.48 -10.22
C MET A 41 -9.56 -6.27 -11.62
N GLY A 42 -10.50 -7.13 -12.00
CA GLY A 42 -11.14 -7.10 -13.29
C GLY A 42 -11.77 -8.44 -13.63
N THR A 43 -12.27 -8.57 -14.86
CA THR A 43 -12.61 -9.89 -15.40
C THR A 43 -11.38 -10.49 -16.08
N ALA A 44 -11.37 -11.80 -16.31
CA ALA A 44 -10.26 -12.46 -17.03
C ALA A 44 -9.97 -11.85 -18.42
N ARG A 45 -10.93 -11.11 -19.01
CA ARG A 45 -10.79 -10.42 -20.30
C ARG A 45 -10.60 -8.91 -20.19
N SER A 46 -10.80 -8.32 -19.01
CA SER A 46 -10.68 -6.88 -18.78
C SER A 46 -10.11 -6.60 -17.39
N GLN A 47 -8.80 -6.44 -17.32
CA GLN A 47 -8.15 -5.92 -16.13
C GLN A 47 -8.46 -4.43 -16.01
N SER A 48 -8.94 -4.01 -14.84
CA SER A 48 -9.44 -2.64 -14.64
C SER A 48 -8.58 -1.83 -13.68
N ILE A 49 -8.11 -2.48 -12.61
CA ILE A 49 -7.35 -1.82 -11.55
C ILE A 49 -6.21 -2.74 -11.14
N LYS A 50 -4.99 -2.21 -11.12
CA LYS A 50 -3.80 -2.87 -10.61
C LYS A 50 -3.49 -2.31 -9.23
N VAL A 51 -3.27 -3.18 -8.25
CA VAL A 51 -2.81 -2.82 -6.91
C VAL A 51 -1.38 -3.30 -6.78
N GLU A 52 -0.49 -2.37 -6.43
CA GLU A 52 0.90 -2.65 -6.16
C GLU A 52 1.19 -2.39 -4.69
N GLU A 53 2.07 -3.20 -4.11
CA GLU A 53 2.54 -3.04 -2.75
C GLU A 53 4.05 -2.89 -2.69
N LYS A 54 4.51 -2.18 -1.68
CA LYS A 54 5.92 -2.06 -1.34
C LYS A 54 6.10 -2.40 0.12
N SER A 55 7.01 -3.31 0.42
CA SER A 55 7.27 -3.80 1.76
C SER A 55 8.58 -3.26 2.32
N LEU A 56 8.58 -3.02 3.63
CA LEU A 56 9.77 -2.82 4.45
C LEU A 56 10.02 -4.09 5.25
N THR A 57 11.21 -4.66 5.11
CA THR A 57 11.64 -5.86 5.83
C THR A 57 12.71 -5.48 6.85
N TYR A 58 12.57 -5.96 8.08
CA TYR A 58 13.59 -5.88 9.13
C TYR A 58 13.87 -7.28 9.66
N LYS A 59 15.14 -7.71 9.68
CA LYS A 59 15.55 -9.05 10.16
C LYS A 59 14.72 -10.17 9.54
N ASN A 60 14.55 -10.13 8.22
CA ASN A 60 13.77 -11.11 7.44
C ASN A 60 12.27 -11.17 7.80
N THR A 61 11.73 -10.15 8.46
CA THR A 61 10.31 -10.01 8.79
C THR A 61 9.76 -8.74 8.15
N ILE A 62 8.63 -8.82 7.44
CA ILE A 62 7.95 -7.63 6.94
C ILE A 62 7.43 -6.82 8.13
N VAL A 63 7.83 -5.55 8.25
CA VAL A 63 7.45 -4.67 9.37
C VAL A 63 6.52 -3.55 8.94
N ALA A 64 6.55 -3.16 7.67
CA ALA A 64 5.61 -2.20 7.10
C ALA A 64 5.32 -2.51 5.63
N VAL A 65 4.14 -2.10 5.17
CA VAL A 65 3.72 -2.22 3.77
C VAL A 65 2.94 -0.97 3.39
N THR A 66 3.26 -0.39 2.24
CA THR A 66 2.47 0.66 1.59
C THR A 66 1.86 0.15 0.30
N GLN A 67 0.72 0.70 -0.10
CA GLN A 67 -0.01 0.26 -1.28
C GLN A 67 -0.41 1.45 -2.17
N ARG A 68 -0.25 1.25 -3.47
CA ARG A 68 -0.70 2.16 -4.50
C ARG A 68 -1.54 1.44 -5.52
N ILE A 69 -2.34 2.21 -6.24
CA ILE A 69 -3.36 1.69 -7.12
C ILE A 69 -3.28 2.43 -8.43
N THR A 70 -3.24 1.69 -9.52
CA THR A 70 -3.23 2.20 -10.88
C THR A 70 -4.49 1.77 -11.60
N ASN A 71 -5.22 2.73 -12.17
CA ASN A 71 -6.32 2.43 -13.08
C ASN A 71 -5.77 2.22 -14.49
N ILE A 72 -5.80 0.97 -14.93
CA ILE A 72 -5.33 0.54 -16.26
C ILE A 72 -6.46 0.50 -17.29
N SER A 73 -7.69 0.84 -16.89
CA SER A 73 -8.84 0.93 -17.78
C SER A 73 -9.03 2.35 -18.32
N THR A 74 -9.94 2.48 -19.29
CA THR A 74 -10.40 3.77 -19.84
C THR A 74 -11.53 4.41 -19.05
N THR A 75 -12.03 3.78 -17.99
CA THR A 75 -13.16 4.27 -17.19
C THR A 75 -12.72 4.63 -15.77
N PRO A 76 -13.20 5.74 -15.19
CA PRO A 76 -12.93 6.04 -13.79
C PRO A 76 -13.62 5.02 -12.87
N TYR A 77 -12.95 4.69 -11.76
CA TYR A 77 -13.47 3.79 -10.74
C TYR A 77 -13.42 4.45 -9.36
N CYS A 78 -14.46 4.21 -8.55
CA CYS A 78 -14.37 4.38 -7.10
C CYS A 78 -13.80 3.10 -6.50
N LEU A 79 -12.70 3.25 -5.79
CA LEU A 79 -12.03 2.18 -5.10
C LEU A 79 -12.24 2.31 -3.59
N ILE A 80 -12.56 1.18 -2.98
CA ILE A 80 -12.75 1.02 -1.55
C ILE A 80 -11.77 -0.06 -1.08
N ALA A 81 -10.81 0.34 -0.26
CA ALA A 81 -9.85 -0.50 0.39
C ALA A 81 -10.19 -0.63 1.88
N SER A 82 -10.10 -1.86 2.39
CA SER A 82 -10.45 -2.17 3.78
C SER A 82 -9.57 -3.31 4.30
N LEU A 83 -9.36 -3.35 5.61
CA LEU A 83 -8.61 -4.39 6.29
C LEU A 83 -9.59 -5.25 7.04
N LYS A 84 -9.80 -6.47 6.56
CA LYS A 84 -10.73 -7.44 7.18
C LYS A 84 -10.15 -8.03 8.46
N HIS A 85 -8.83 -8.10 8.55
CA HIS A 85 -8.10 -8.53 9.74
C HIS A 85 -6.94 -7.56 9.97
N SER A 86 -6.76 -7.13 11.22
CA SER A 86 -5.73 -6.18 11.64
C SER A 86 -5.26 -6.51 13.06
N THR A 87 -4.54 -7.62 13.20
CA THR A 87 -3.96 -8.04 14.48
C THR A 87 -2.56 -7.45 14.62
N ASN A 88 -2.30 -6.75 15.73
CA ASN A 88 -0.98 -6.16 16.05
C ASN A 88 -0.45 -5.19 14.96
N THR A 89 -1.34 -4.38 14.40
CA THR A 89 -1.02 -3.49 13.27
C THR A 89 -1.49 -2.06 13.51
N ILE A 90 -0.76 -1.10 12.96
CA ILE A 90 -1.13 0.31 12.87
C ILE A 90 -1.41 0.59 11.39
N ASN A 91 -2.63 1.05 11.08
CA ASN A 91 -3.08 1.28 9.71
C ASN A 91 -3.14 2.78 9.44
N THR A 92 -2.80 3.18 8.22
CA THR A 92 -2.64 4.59 7.83
C THR A 92 -3.39 4.85 6.53
N TYR A 93 -4.69 4.55 6.54
CA TYR A 93 -5.52 4.77 5.36
C TYR A 93 -5.53 6.24 4.96
N LEU A 94 -5.19 6.50 3.71
CA LEU A 94 -5.50 7.79 3.12
C LEU A 94 -7.00 7.81 2.78
N ARG A 95 -7.68 8.90 3.13
CA ARG A 95 -9.09 9.14 2.77
C ARG A 95 -10.05 8.02 3.22
N GLY A 96 -9.74 7.36 4.33
CA GLY A 96 -10.54 6.24 4.86
C GLY A 96 -10.60 5.03 3.92
N GLY A 97 -9.60 4.86 3.05
CA GLY A 97 -9.53 3.78 2.07
C GLY A 97 -10.43 3.98 0.86
N LYS A 98 -11.07 5.14 0.70
CA LYS A 98 -11.94 5.45 -0.43
C LYS A 98 -11.30 6.49 -1.33
N THR A 99 -11.17 6.18 -2.61
CA THR A 99 -10.69 7.16 -3.59
C THR A 99 -11.26 6.90 -4.97
N ILE A 100 -11.51 7.98 -5.71
CA ILE A 100 -11.75 7.91 -7.14
C ILE A 100 -10.39 7.83 -7.83
N VAL A 101 -10.25 6.93 -8.80
CA VAL A 101 -9.04 6.75 -9.61
C VAL A 101 -9.42 6.89 -11.08
N SER A 102 -8.90 7.92 -11.73
CA SER A 102 -9.12 8.26 -13.13
C SER A 102 -8.33 7.34 -14.06
N PRO A 103 -8.70 7.21 -15.34
CA PRO A 103 -7.95 6.40 -16.30
C PRO A 103 -6.46 6.76 -16.35
N GLY A 104 -5.58 5.77 -16.23
CA GLY A 104 -4.12 5.94 -16.20
C GLY A 104 -3.56 6.53 -14.91
N GLU A 105 -4.41 6.93 -13.96
CA GLU A 105 -4.00 7.54 -12.70
C GLU A 105 -3.43 6.50 -11.74
N THR A 106 -2.38 6.89 -11.01
CA THR A 106 -1.82 6.11 -9.90
C THR A 106 -1.95 6.90 -8.61
N ILE A 107 -2.57 6.31 -7.59
CA ILE A 107 -2.82 6.94 -6.29
C ILE A 107 -2.32 6.02 -5.16
N LEU A 108 -1.64 6.60 -4.17
CA LEU A 108 -1.36 5.94 -2.89
C LEU A 108 -2.64 5.84 -2.06
N ILE A 109 -2.88 4.68 -1.46
CA ILE A 109 -4.06 4.45 -0.60
C ILE A 109 -3.72 4.37 0.89
N GLY A 110 -2.43 4.41 1.21
CA GLY A 110 -1.90 4.23 2.55
C GLY A 110 -1.27 2.86 2.72
N GLY A 111 -1.20 2.40 3.96
CA GLY A 111 -0.71 1.06 4.25
C GLY A 111 -0.83 0.70 5.72
N TYR A 112 0.11 -0.11 6.18
CA TYR A 112 0.14 -0.59 7.56
C TYR A 112 1.56 -0.88 8.01
N ARG A 113 1.74 -0.89 9.33
CA ARG A 113 2.95 -1.38 9.99
C ARG A 113 2.64 -2.25 11.20
N VAL A 114 3.61 -3.04 11.63
CA VAL A 114 3.52 -3.79 12.88
C VAL A 114 3.50 -2.83 14.07
N LYS A 115 2.62 -3.08 15.05
CA LYS A 115 2.52 -2.28 16.28
C LYS A 115 3.60 -2.68 17.29
N THR A 116 3.86 -3.97 17.44
CA THR A 116 4.85 -4.51 18.37
C THR A 116 5.60 -5.67 17.73
N LEU A 117 6.92 -5.55 17.60
CA LEU A 117 7.77 -6.62 17.06
C LEU A 117 7.77 -7.86 17.97
N GLY A 118 8.00 -9.04 17.40
CA GLY A 118 8.05 -10.31 18.13
C GLY A 118 6.68 -10.87 18.54
N ARG A 119 5.58 -10.20 18.17
CA ARG A 119 4.22 -10.73 18.32
C ARG A 119 3.64 -11.12 16.97
N ASN A 120 2.82 -12.17 16.97
CA ASN A 120 2.04 -12.55 15.80
C ASN A 120 1.20 -11.38 15.32
N TRP A 121 1.30 -11.09 14.03
CA TRP A 121 0.54 -10.04 13.37
C TRP A 121 -0.04 -10.58 12.08
N LYS A 122 -1.22 -10.09 11.72
CA LYS A 122 -1.96 -10.56 10.55
C LYS A 122 -2.74 -9.40 9.96
N VAL A 123 -2.54 -9.21 8.66
CA VAL A 123 -3.26 -8.22 7.87
C VAL A 123 -3.88 -8.92 6.68
N ASN A 124 -5.13 -8.58 6.38
CA ASN A 124 -5.79 -9.03 5.15
C ASN A 124 -6.47 -7.85 4.47
N TRP A 125 -5.93 -7.45 3.33
CA TRP A 125 -6.51 -6.41 2.49
C TRP A 125 -7.69 -6.93 1.69
N SER A 126 -8.71 -6.09 1.59
CA SER A 126 -9.86 -6.31 0.75
C SER A 126 -10.09 -5.06 -0.08
N PHE A 127 -10.05 -5.24 -1.39
CA PHE A 127 -10.27 -4.19 -2.37
C PHE A 127 -11.58 -4.41 -3.10
N GLN A 128 -12.29 -3.31 -3.34
CA GLN A 128 -13.48 -3.29 -4.17
C GLN A 128 -13.39 -2.10 -5.12
N ALA A 129 -13.42 -2.39 -6.42
CA ALA A 129 -13.55 -1.38 -7.46
C ALA A 129 -14.99 -1.35 -7.99
N THR A 130 -15.57 -0.16 -8.14
CA THR A 130 -16.90 0.02 -8.71
C THR A 130 -16.98 1.25 -9.61
N LYS A 131 -17.81 1.19 -10.65
CA LYS A 131 -18.10 2.35 -11.52
C LYS A 131 -19.02 3.38 -10.86
N ARG A 132 -19.60 3.03 -9.70
CA ARG A 132 -20.45 3.88 -8.87
C ARG A 132 -19.61 4.88 -8.07
N LEU A 133 -19.26 6.00 -8.70
CA LEU A 133 -18.37 7.02 -8.14
C LEU A 133 -18.91 7.65 -6.84
N GLU A 134 -20.23 7.65 -6.66
CA GLU A 134 -20.91 8.13 -5.46
C GLU A 134 -20.53 7.39 -4.18
N ARG A 135 -19.98 6.17 -4.26
CA ARG A 135 -19.52 5.43 -3.08
C ARG A 135 -18.23 5.97 -2.44
N CYS A 136 -17.53 6.84 -3.16
CA CYS A 136 -16.30 7.49 -2.72
C CYS A 136 -16.51 8.99 -2.40
N ARG A 137 -17.76 9.46 -2.42
CA ARG A 137 -18.14 10.81 -2.00
C ARG A 137 -18.48 10.88 -0.51
#